data_AF-A0A7W0J9K8-F1
#
_entry.id   AF-A0A7W0J9K8-F1
#
_cell.length_a   1.000
_cell.length_b   1.000
_cell.length_c   1.000
_cell.angle_alpha   90.00
_cell.angle_beta   90.00
_cell.angle_gamma   90.00
#
_symmetry.space_group_name_H-M   'P 1'
#
loop_
_entity.id
_entity.type
_entity.pdbx_description
1 polymer ?
#
loop_
_entity_poly.entity_id
_entity_poly.type
_entity_poly.pdbx_seq_one_letter_code
_entity_poly.pdbx_strand_id
1 'polypeptide(L)' 'MSGPVAFEDLFPPEFMRRYTDCKTIDEMFSGLVLESQEDFEKLAVSELDKVVQAKTRFKSWDAMKAKAGEECPKSRSIW' A
#
# COMPACT_ATOMS: atom_id res chain seq x y z
N MET A 1 -22.55 1.40 1.47
CA MET A 1 -21.56 2.08 2.32
C MET A 1 -20.24 1.35 2.13
N SER A 2 -19.24 1.93 1.46
CA SER A 2 -17.91 1.31 1.43
C SER A 2 -17.29 1.52 2.79
N GLY A 3 -17.19 0.45 3.59
CA GLY A 3 -16.45 0.45 4.84
C GLY A 3 -14.95 0.65 4.58
N PRO A 4 -14.16 0.99 5.61
CA PRO A 4 -12.71 1.11 5.48
C PRO A 4 -12.13 -0.21 4.95
N VAL A 5 -11.44 -0.14 3.82
CA VAL A 5 -10.69 -1.26 3.27
C VAL A 5 -9.36 -1.30 4.01
N ALA A 6 -9.09 -2.40 4.72
CA ALA A 6 -7.81 -2.58 5.40
C ALA A 6 -6.67 -2.57 4.38
N PHE A 7 -5.51 -2.02 4.76
CA PHE A 7 -4.33 -2.01 3.91
C PHE A 7 -3.92 -3.42 3.48
N GLU A 8 -4.06 -4.42 4.34
CA GLU A 8 -3.79 -5.82 4.04
C GLU A 8 -4.71 -6.40 2.95
N ASP A 9 -5.92 -5.84 2.81
CA ASP A 9 -6.92 -6.24 1.83
C ASP A 9 -6.62 -5.61 0.45
N LEU A 10 -6.13 -4.36 0.45
CA LEU A 10 -5.67 -3.68 -0.76
C LEU A 10 -4.29 -4.18 -1.23
N PHE A 11 -3.41 -4.50 -0.28
CA PHE A 11 -2.04 -4.94 -0.50
C PHE A 11 -1.82 -6.35 0.07
N PRO A 12 -2.41 -7.38 -0.57
CA PRO A 12 -2.26 -8.74 -0.10
C PRO A 12 -0.78 -9.18 -0.15
N PRO A 13 -0.34 -10.15 0.67
CA PRO A 13 1.03 -10.62 0.70
C PRO A 13 1.58 -11.04 -0.67
N GLU A 14 0.73 -11.57 -1.55
CA GLU A 14 1.08 -11.91 -2.93
C GLU A 14 1.45 -10.67 -3.76
N PHE A 15 0.70 -9.57 -3.61
CA PHE A 15 1.04 -8.30 -4.24
C PHE A 15 2.36 -7.75 -3.70
N MET A 16 2.52 -7.75 -2.37
CA MET A 16 3.73 -7.25 -1.72
C MET A 16 4.97 -8.01 -2.20
N ARG A 17 4.96 -9.35 -2.14
CA ARG A 17 6.09 -10.17 -2.62
C ARG A 17 6.34 -10.04 -4.12
N ARG A 18 5.32 -9.71 -4.90
CA ARG A 18 5.45 -9.57 -6.36
C ARG A 18 6.08 -8.24 -6.72
N TYR A 19 5.68 -7.13 -6.08
CA TYR A 19 6.04 -5.77 -6.47
C TYR A 19 7.00 -5.05 -5.53
N THR A 20 7.27 -5.62 -4.36
CA THR A 20 8.11 -5.04 -3.31
C THR A 20 9.06 -6.12 -2.76
N ASP A 21 10.13 -5.70 -2.10
CA ASP A 21 11.03 -6.62 -1.39
C ASP A 21 10.49 -7.05 -0.01
N CYS A 22 9.33 -6.51 0.40
CA CYS A 22 8.68 -6.80 1.67
C CYS A 22 7.64 -7.90 1.57
N LYS A 23 7.42 -8.64 2.65
CA LYS A 23 6.40 -9.72 2.68
C LYS A 23 4.99 -9.17 2.92
N THR A 24 4.87 -8.06 3.62
CA THR A 24 3.60 -7.43 4.01
C THR A 24 3.71 -5.91 3.94
N ILE A 25 2.56 -5.23 3.83
CA ILE A 25 2.49 -3.77 3.84
C ILE A 25 2.95 -3.19 5.18
N ASP A 26 2.73 -3.92 6.27
CA ASP A 26 3.24 -3.59 7.60
C ASP A 26 4.78 -3.57 7.63
N GLU A 27 5.45 -4.57 7.04
CA GLU A 27 6.92 -4.62 6.93
C GLU A 27 7.48 -3.48 6.04
N MET A 28 6.70 -3.02 5.05
CA MET A 28 7.06 -1.85 4.27
C MET A 28 7.09 -0.60 5.14
N PHE A 29 6.12 -0.46 6.05
CA PHE A 29 5.95 0.69 6.93
C PHE A 29 6.58 0.54 8.32
N SER A 30 7.16 -0.60 8.68
CA SER A 30 7.70 -0.86 10.02
C SER A 30 8.84 0.08 10.44
N GLY A 31 9.40 0.86 9.50
CA GLY A 31 10.38 1.91 9.76
C GLY A 31 9.79 3.32 9.90
N LEU A 32 8.48 3.47 9.68
CA LEU A 32 7.72 4.71 9.89
C LEU A 32 6.88 4.52 11.15
N VAL A 33 6.87 5.53 12.03
CA VAL A 33 6.05 5.52 13.25
C VAL A 33 4.61 5.85 12.88
N LEU A 34 3.93 4.89 12.26
CA LEU A 34 2.54 4.99 11.82
C LEU A 34 1.68 4.16 12.78
N GLU A 35 1.19 4.79 13.84
CA GLU A 35 0.34 4.12 14.84
C GLU A 35 -1.15 4.15 14.44
N SER A 36 -1.52 5.04 13.51
CA SER A 36 -2.90 5.24 13.06
C SER A 36 -3.01 5.64 11.59
N GLN A 37 -4.22 5.49 11.03
CA GLN A 37 -4.54 5.99 9.69
C GLN A 37 -4.38 7.52 9.60
N GLU A 38 -4.61 8.26 10.70
CA GLU A 38 -4.38 9.71 10.75
C GLU A 38 -2.89 10.07 10.63
N ASP A 39 -2.00 9.26 11.20
CA ASP A 39 -0.54 9.46 11.05
C ASP A 39 -0.11 9.23 9.60
N PHE A 40 -0.79 8.30 8.93
CA PHE A 40 -0.58 8.05 7.50
C PHE A 40 -1.04 9.24 6.65
N GLU A 41 -2.21 9.82 6.95
CA GLU A 41 -2.73 11.00 6.25
C GLU A 41 -1.89 12.27 6.51
N LYS A 42 -1.25 12.36 7.68
CA LYS A 42 -0.31 13.44 8.02
C LYS A 42 1.07 13.23 7.40
N LEU A 43 1.42 12.00 6.99
CA LEU A 43 2.70 11.73 6.35
C LEU A 43 2.77 12.45 5.01
N ALA A 44 3.86 13.19 4.78
CA ALA A 44 4.06 13.84 3.51
C ALA A 44 4.16 12.78 2.39
N VAL A 45 3.42 12.98 1.30
CA VAL A 45 3.44 12.08 0.14
C VAL A 45 4.87 11.87 -0.39
N SER A 46 5.74 12.87 -0.27
CA SER A 46 7.15 12.77 -0.63
C SER A 46 7.93 11.75 0.20
N GLU A 47 7.60 11.58 1.48
CA GLU A 47 8.22 10.56 2.34
C GLU A 47 7.73 9.16 1.96
N LEU A 48 6.43 9.02 1.68
CA LEU A 48 5.87 7.77 1.15
C LEU A 48 6.53 7.38 -0.18
N ASP A 49 6.67 8.34 -1.10
CA ASP A 49 7.31 8.13 -2.39
C ASP A 49 8.76 7.65 -2.24
N LYS A 50 9.53 8.19 -1.28
CA LYS A 50 10.89 7.70 -0.99
C LYS A 50 10.89 6.25 -0.52
N VAL A 51 10.00 5.89 0.41
CA VAL A 51 9.88 4.50 0.91
C VAL A 51 9.50 3.56 -0.23
N VAL A 52 8.56 3.98 -1.07
CA VAL A 52 8.10 3.21 -2.23
C VAL A 52 9.21 3.04 -3.25
N GLN A 53 9.93 4.09 -3.60
CA GLN A 53 11.05 4.00 -4.54
C GLN A 53 12.20 3.15 -3.99
N ALA A 54 12.40 3.14 -2.67
CA ALA A 54 13.46 2.37 -2.04
C ALA A 54 13.15 0.88 -1.90
N LYS A 55 11.88 0.52 -1.66
CA LYS A 55 11.45 -0.87 -1.36
C LYS A 55 10.65 -1.54 -2.48
N THR A 56 10.34 -0.81 -3.54
CA THR A 56 9.45 -1.28 -4.61
C THR A 56 9.94 -0.78 -5.97
N ARG A 57 9.38 -1.35 -7.03
CA ARG A 57 9.62 -0.92 -8.41
C ARG A 57 8.76 0.27 -8.86
N PHE A 58 7.92 0.81 -8.00
CA PHE A 58 7.06 1.94 -8.32
C PHE A 58 7.77 3.27 -8.07
N LYS A 59 7.42 4.28 -8.87
CA LYS A 59 7.99 5.62 -8.75
C LYS A 59 7.35 6.47 -7.65
N SER A 60 6.13 6.15 -7.24
CA SER A 60 5.39 6.89 -6.23
C SER A 60 4.40 5.98 -5.54
N TRP A 61 4.03 6.35 -4.32
CA TRP A 61 2.98 5.71 -3.54
C TRP A 61 1.67 5.62 -4.30
N ASP A 62 1.31 6.66 -5.03
CA ASP A 62 0.09 6.68 -5.83
C ASP A 62 0.09 5.62 -6.94
N ALA A 63 1.22 5.45 -7.64
CA ALA A 63 1.37 4.42 -8.66
C ALA A 63 1.27 3.00 -8.08
N MET A 64 1.80 2.79 -6.87
CA MET A 64 1.68 1.52 -6.16
C MET A 64 0.22 1.24 -5.75
N LYS A 65 -0.48 2.22 -5.17
CA LYS A 65 -1.91 2.12 -4.82
C LYS A 65 -2.78 1.85 -6.05
N ALA A 66 -2.55 2.57 -7.14
CA ALA A 66 -3.28 2.38 -8.39
C ALA A 66 -3.14 0.93 -8.87
N LYS A 67 -1.90 0.42 -8.91
CA LYS A 67 -1.64 -0.96 -9.34
C LYS A 67 -2.25 -1.99 -8.39
N ALA A 68 -2.23 -1.73 -7.09
CA ALA A 68 -2.89 -2.58 -6.09
C ALA A 68 -4.41 -2.59 -6.27
N GLY A 69 -5.03 -1.44 -6.55
CA GLY A 69 -6.47 -1.35 -6.84
C GLY A 69 -6.89 -2.07 -8.13
N GLU A 70 -6.03 -2.08 -9.15
CA GLU A 70 -6.24 -2.85 -10.38
C GLU A 70 -6.17 -4.37 -10.15
N GLU A 71 -5.20 -4.83 -9.34
CA GLU A 71 -5.01 -6.24 -9.02
C GLU A 71 -5.90 -6.72 -7.86
N CYS A 72 -6.59 -5.80 -7.17
CA CYS A 72 -7.39 -6.11 -6.00
C CYS A 72 -8.50 -7.11 -6.36
N PRO A 73 -8.55 -8.30 -5.72
CA PRO A 73 -9.55 -9.33 -6.03
C PRO A 73 -11.00 -8.83 -5.89
N LYS A 74 -11.24 -7.86 -5.01
CA LYS A 74 -12.55 -7.23 -4.77
C LYS A 74 -13.02 -6.29 -5.89
N SER A 75 -12.14 -5.83 -6.79
CA SER A 75 -12.56 -5.09 -7.99
C SER A 75 -13.37 -5.95 -8.96
N ARG A 76 -13.39 -7.28 -8.77
CA ARG A 76 -14.26 -8.21 -9.50
C ARG A 76 -15.55 -8.55 -8.71
N SER A 77 -16.11 -7.60 -7.96
CA SER A 77 -17.56 -7.59 -7.72
C SER A 77 -18.25 -6.85 -8.87
N ILE A 78 -18.33 -7.56 -10.00
CA ILE A 78 -19.61 -7.57 -10.72
C ILE A 78 -20.54 -8.42 -9.85
N TRP A 79 -21.78 -7.93 -9.67
CA TRP A 79 -22.85 -8.37 -8.75
C TRP A 79 -22.80 -7.78 -7.35
#